data_AF-A0A2V9BXI9-F1
#
_entry.id   AF-A0A2V9BXI9-F1
#
_cell.length_a   1.000
_cell.length_b   1.000
_cell.length_c   1.000
_cell.angle_alpha   90.00
_cell.angle_beta   90.00
_cell.angle_gamma   90.00
#
_symmetry.space_group_name_H-M   'P 1'
#
loop_
_entity.id
_entity.type
_entity.pdbx_description
1 polymer ?
#
loop_
_entity_poly.entity_id
_entity_poly.type
_entity_poly.pdbx_seq_one_letter_code
_entity_poly.pdbx_strand_id
1 'polypeptide(L)'
;MNPFLISVPAAVLATGGVAAYGATYPRAQLFGPTFCRTNSPRKLAITFDDGPNPAFTPQLLDLLDRYQAKATFFVIGRFVRECPDLVKETAARGHVVGNHTESHQNLFKLGP
;
A
#
# COMPACT_ATOMS: atom_id res chain seq x y z
N MET A 1 48.19 2.86 6.82
CA MET A 1 47.01 3.27 6.02
C MET A 1 45.90 3.65 6.99
N ASN A 2 45.27 4.82 6.87
CA ASN A 2 44.28 5.28 7.86
C ASN A 2 42.99 4.45 7.72
N PRO A 3 42.62 3.61 8.71
CA PRO A 3 41.45 2.74 8.60
C PRO A 3 40.14 3.54 8.46
N PHE A 4 40.10 4.79 8.94
CA PHE A 4 38.94 5.67 8.82
C PHE A 4 38.61 6.06 7.37
N LEU A 5 39.60 6.07 6.46
CA LEU A 5 39.37 6.39 5.05
C LEU A 5 38.63 5.27 4.29
N ILE A 6 38.57 4.08 4.85
CA ILE A 6 37.88 2.92 4.25
C ILE A 6 36.60 2.61 5.02
N SER A 7 36.64 2.64 6.36
CA SER A 7 35.49 2.24 7.18
C SER A 7 34.30 3.21 7.09
N VAL A 8 34.54 4.52 7.00
CA VAL A 8 33.46 5.51 6.94
C VAL A 8 32.70 5.44 5.61
N PRO A 9 33.34 5.46 4.42
CA PRO A 9 32.62 5.30 3.15
C PRO A 9 31.90 3.96 3.05
N ALA A 10 32.49 2.87 3.54
CA ALA A 10 31.86 1.57 3.57
C ALA A 10 30.58 1.56 4.41
N ALA A 11 30.60 2.18 5.59
CA ALA A 11 29.42 2.30 6.45
C ALA A 11 28.32 3.17 5.82
N VAL A 12 28.69 4.26 5.14
CA VAL A 12 27.74 5.12 4.42
C VAL A 12 27.07 4.36 3.28
N LEU A 13 27.85 3.64 2.46
CA LEU A 13 27.33 2.83 1.36
C LEU A 13 26.40 1.72 1.86
N ALA A 14 26.77 1.04 2.94
CA ALA A 14 25.94 0.00 3.54
C ALA A 14 24.60 0.57 4.05
N THR A 15 24.64 1.68 4.78
CA THR A 15 23.43 2.32 5.33
C THR A 15 22.52 2.84 4.22
N GLY A 16 23.09 3.51 3.21
CA GLY A 16 22.35 3.97 2.04
C GLY A 16 21.71 2.82 1.24
N GLY A 17 22.44 1.72 1.09
CA GLY A 17 21.94 0.50 0.44
C GLY A 17 20.76 -0.12 1.19
N VAL A 18 20.83 -0.22 2.52
CA VAL A 18 19.73 -0.73 3.35
C VAL A 18 18.50 0.18 3.27
N ALA A 19 18.70 1.50 3.34
CA ALA A 19 17.59 2.46 3.22
C ALA A 19 16.92 2.39 1.84
N ALA A 20 17.71 2.31 0.76
CA ALA A 20 17.19 2.16 -0.59
C ALA A 20 16.43 0.84 -0.76
N TYR A 21 16.96 -0.27 -0.24
CA TYR A 21 16.30 -1.58 -0.26
C TYR A 21 14.96 -1.53 0.47
N GLY A 22 14.93 -0.97 1.67
CA GLY A 22 13.70 -0.80 2.46
C GLY A 22 12.63 0.06 1.79
N ALA A 23 13.03 1.13 1.12
CA ALA A 23 12.11 2.08 0.51
C ALA A 23 11.57 1.61 -0.85
N THR A 24 12.34 0.81 -1.60
CA THR A 24 12.02 0.50 -3.01
C THR A 24 11.66 -0.95 -3.27
N TYR A 25 11.95 -1.86 -2.34
CA TYR A 25 11.64 -3.27 -2.48
C TYR A 25 10.45 -3.66 -1.57
N PRO A 26 9.24 -3.85 -2.12
CA PRO A 26 8.03 -4.10 -1.31
C PRO A 26 8.14 -5.33 -0.39
N ARG A 27 9.05 -6.26 -0.69
CA ARG A 27 9.32 -7.47 0.09
C ARG A 27 10.54 -7.33 1.02
N ALA A 28 11.05 -6.12 1.28
CA ALA A 28 12.25 -5.92 2.10
C ALA A 28 12.11 -6.38 3.56
N GLN A 29 10.89 -6.47 4.07
CA GLN A 29 10.54 -6.90 5.44
C GLN A 29 11.28 -6.18 6.59
N LEU A 30 11.99 -5.07 6.32
CA LEU A 30 12.75 -4.32 7.33
C LEU A 30 11.88 -3.74 8.46
N PHE A 31 10.62 -3.44 8.15
CA PHE A 31 9.66 -2.84 9.10
C PHE A 31 8.60 -3.84 9.60
N GLY A 32 8.79 -5.13 9.30
CA GLY A 32 7.85 -6.20 9.66
C GLY A 32 7.51 -7.10 8.47
N PRO A 33 6.73 -8.17 8.72
CA PRO A 33 6.39 -9.12 7.69
C PRO A 33 5.47 -8.51 6.62
N THR A 34 5.95 -8.45 5.38
CA THR A 34 5.10 -8.17 4.21
C THR A 34 4.57 -9.48 3.64
N PHE A 35 3.25 -9.62 3.56
CA PHE A 35 2.60 -10.78 2.95
C PHE A 35 2.22 -10.49 1.49
N CYS A 36 3.00 -11.02 0.56
CA CYS A 36 2.70 -10.97 -0.87
C CYS A 36 2.41 -12.38 -1.40
N ARG A 37 1.26 -12.94 -1.02
CA ARG A 37 0.86 -14.31 -1.37
C ARG A 37 -0.62 -14.38 -1.73
N THR A 38 -0.94 -15.33 -2.62
CA THR A 38 -2.31 -15.78 -2.91
C THR A 38 -2.37 -17.28 -2.64
N ASN A 39 -3.56 -17.88 -2.65
CA ASN A 39 -3.71 -19.32 -2.43
C ASN A 39 -3.37 -20.17 -3.69
N SER A 40 -2.91 -19.55 -4.78
CA SER A 40 -2.52 -20.24 -6.00
C SER A 40 -1.64 -19.34 -6.87
N PRO A 41 -0.58 -19.86 -7.52
CA PRO A 41 0.30 -19.07 -8.39
C PRO A 41 -0.40 -18.51 -9.63
N ARG A 42 -1.61 -19.01 -9.95
CA ARG A 42 -2.45 -18.49 -11.05
C ARG A 42 -3.43 -17.39 -10.62
N LYS A 43 -3.33 -16.90 -9.38
CA LYS A 43 -4.17 -15.82 -8.87
C LYS A 43 -3.35 -14.58 -8.58
N LEU A 44 -3.92 -13.43 -8.92
CA LEU A 44 -3.42 -12.10 -8.62
C LEU A 44 -4.46 -11.37 -7.75
N ALA A 45 -3.98 -10.57 -6.79
CA ALA A 45 -4.81 -9.63 -6.05
C ALA A 45 -4.43 -8.21 -6.49
N ILE A 46 -5.40 -7.47 -7.02
CA ILE A 46 -5.24 -6.06 -7.36
C ILE A 46 -5.75 -5.25 -6.16
N THR A 47 -4.94 -4.33 -5.66
CA THR A 47 -5.27 -3.51 -4.51
C THR A 47 -5.07 -2.04 -4.82
N PHE A 48 -5.93 -1.19 -4.26
CA PHE A 48 -5.86 0.26 -4.36
C PHE A 48 -5.95 0.86 -2.97
N ASP A 49 -5.07 1.81 -2.66
CA ASP A 49 -4.98 2.47 -1.37
C ASP A 49 -5.48 3.93 -1.48
N ASP A 50 -5.60 4.62 -0.35
CA ASP A 50 -5.88 6.06 -0.21
C ASP A 50 -7.25 6.58 -0.68
N GLY A 51 -8.13 5.71 -1.17
CA GLY A 51 -9.48 6.08 -1.61
C GLY A 51 -10.50 6.27 -0.47
N PRO A 52 -11.78 6.52 -0.82
CA PRO A 52 -12.26 6.78 -2.18
C PRO A 52 -11.90 8.20 -2.67
N ASN A 53 -11.68 8.34 -3.98
CA ASN A 53 -11.52 9.62 -4.64
C ASN A 53 -12.70 9.85 -5.61
N PRO A 54 -13.59 10.82 -5.37
CA PRO A 54 -14.80 10.99 -6.16
C PRO A 54 -14.53 11.33 -7.64
N ALA A 55 -13.36 11.89 -7.97
CA ALA A 55 -13.01 12.19 -9.35
C ALA A 55 -12.58 10.95 -10.15
N PHE A 56 -11.96 9.95 -9.50
CA PHE A 56 -11.31 8.83 -10.20
C PHE A 56 -11.82 7.44 -9.83
N THR A 57 -12.26 7.22 -8.59
CA THR A 57 -12.78 5.91 -8.17
C THR A 57 -13.93 5.44 -9.06
N PRO A 58 -14.93 6.26 -9.46
CA PRO A 58 -15.96 5.80 -10.38
C PRO A 58 -15.41 5.29 -11.71
N GLN A 59 -14.44 6.01 -12.30
CA GLN A 59 -13.81 5.62 -13.57
C GLN A 59 -13.03 4.31 -13.43
N LEU A 60 -12.39 4.10 -12.27
CA LEU A 60 -11.68 2.87 -11.95
C LEU A 60 -12.64 1.69 -11.77
N LEU A 61 -13.79 1.90 -11.11
CA LEU A 61 -14.84 0.89 -10.98
C LEU A 61 -15.37 0.46 -12.35
N ASP A 62 -15.66 1.43 -13.22
CA ASP A 62 -16.12 1.16 -14.60
C ASP A 62 -15.07 0.39 -15.42
N LEU A 63 -13.79 0.70 -15.21
CA LEU A 63 -12.69 -0.02 -15.85
C LEU A 63 -12.62 -1.47 -15.35
N LEU A 64 -12.70 -1.69 -14.03
CA LEU A 64 -12.69 -3.03 -13.46
C LEU A 64 -13.86 -3.87 -13.95
N ASP A 65 -15.06 -3.28 -14.03
CA ASP A 65 -16.25 -3.95 -14.55
C ASP A 65 -16.10 -4.33 -16.03
N ARG A 66 -15.52 -3.44 -16.86
CA ARG A 66 -15.22 -3.72 -18.27
C ARG A 66 -14.35 -4.96 -18.44
N TYR A 67 -13.38 -5.16 -17.56
CA TYR A 67 -12.48 -6.31 -17.58
C TYR A 67 -12.96 -7.48 -16.70
N GLN A 68 -14.18 -7.40 -16.14
CA GLN A 68 -14.73 -8.38 -15.21
C GLN A 68 -13.78 -8.70 -14.04
N ALA A 69 -12.97 -7.72 -13.64
CA ALA A 69 -11.96 -7.84 -12.60
C ALA A 69 -12.54 -7.41 -11.26
N LYS A 70 -12.07 -8.04 -10.18
CA LYS A 70 -12.36 -7.62 -8.80
C LYS A 70 -11.08 -7.23 -8.10
N ALA A 71 -11.16 -6.18 -7.29
CA ALA A 71 -10.06 -5.61 -6.54
C ALA A 71 -10.43 -5.46 -5.06
N THR A 72 -9.41 -5.14 -4.26
CA THR A 72 -9.57 -4.71 -2.87
C THR A 72 -9.21 -3.23 -2.75
N PHE A 73 -10.07 -2.45 -2.11
CA PHE A 73 -9.87 -1.02 -1.89
C PHE A 73 -9.60 -0.78 -0.41
N PHE A 74 -8.36 -0.44 -0.06
CA PHE A 74 -8.01 0.00 1.29
C PHE A 74 -8.29 1.50 1.39
N VAL A 75 -9.39 1.85 2.07
CA VAL A 75 -9.90 3.23 2.12
C VAL A 75 -9.57 3.93 3.43
N ILE A 76 -9.36 5.25 3.36
CA ILE A 76 -9.08 6.10 4.53
C ILE A 76 -10.40 6.53 5.16
N GLY A 77 -10.53 6.35 6.48
CA GLY A 77 -11.76 6.63 7.24
C GLY A 77 -12.34 8.03 7.01
N ARG A 78 -11.50 9.07 6.97
CA ARG A 78 -11.94 10.44 6.69
C ARG A 78 -12.66 10.57 5.34
N PHE A 79 -12.14 9.92 4.30
CA PHE A 79 -12.70 9.97 2.94
C PHE A 79 -13.95 9.10 2.81
N VAL A 80 -14.05 8.02 3.59
CA VAL A 80 -15.30 7.26 3.71
C VAL A 80 -16.43 8.14 4.24
N ARG A 81 -16.18 9.01 5.22
CA ARG A 81 -17.21 9.93 5.76
C ARG A 81 -17.61 11.01 4.76
N GLU A 82 -16.68 11.44 3.92
CA GLU A 82 -16.95 12.42 2.86
C GLU A 82 -17.70 11.81 1.67
N CYS A 83 -17.46 10.54 1.34
CA CYS A 83 -18.01 9.86 0.17
C CYS A 83 -18.58 8.47 0.51
N PRO A 84 -19.54 8.35 1.45
CA PRO A 84 -20.00 7.05 1.95
C PRO A 84 -20.71 6.23 0.87
N ASP A 85 -21.43 6.88 -0.04
CA ASP A 85 -22.18 6.19 -1.08
C ASP A 85 -21.26 5.57 -2.14
N LEU A 86 -20.12 6.19 -2.43
CA LEU A 86 -19.10 5.65 -3.33
C LEU A 86 -18.43 4.39 -2.75
N VAL A 87 -18.26 4.33 -1.42
CA VAL A 87 -17.79 3.11 -0.74
C VAL A 87 -18.85 2.00 -0.79
N LYS A 88 -20.12 2.33 -0.57
CA LYS A 88 -21.22 1.37 -0.71
C LYS A 88 -21.31 0.84 -2.14
N GLU A 89 -21.17 1.71 -3.13
CA GLU A 89 -21.15 1.34 -4.55
C GLU A 89 -19.98 0.40 -4.87
N THR A 90 -18.78 0.70 -4.37
CA THR A 90 -17.60 -0.16 -4.50
C THR A 90 -17.89 -1.58 -3.98
N ALA A 91 -18.50 -1.70 -2.80
CA ALA A 91 -18.90 -2.98 -2.23
C ALA A 91 -20.04 -3.65 -3.03
N ALA A 92 -21.05 -2.89 -3.46
CA ALA A 92 -22.19 -3.38 -4.24
C ALA A 92 -21.76 -3.95 -5.61
N ARG A 93 -20.70 -3.39 -6.22
CA ARG A 93 -20.07 -3.92 -7.43
C ARG A 93 -19.20 -5.18 -7.16
N GLY A 94 -19.17 -5.69 -5.93
CA GLY A 94 -18.52 -6.95 -5.56
C GLY A 94 -17.02 -6.84 -5.29
N HIS A 95 -16.51 -5.64 -5.04
CA HIS A 95 -15.14 -5.44 -4.57
C HIS A 95 -15.05 -5.58 -3.04
N VAL A 96 -13.85 -5.85 -2.54
CA VAL A 96 -13.59 -5.89 -1.10
C VAL A 96 -13.20 -4.49 -0.63
N VAL A 97 -13.76 -4.03 0.48
CA VAL A 97 -13.36 -2.79 1.16
C VAL A 97 -12.53 -3.13 2.38
N GLY A 98 -11.30 -2.63 2.42
CA GLY A 98 -10.36 -2.76 3.52
C GLY A 98 -10.11 -1.43 4.23
N ASN A 99 -9.53 -1.49 5.42
CA ASN A 99 -9.20 -0.33 6.24
C ASN A 99 -7.77 0.18 5.91
N HIS A 100 -7.63 1.47 5.64
CA HIS A 100 -6.33 2.14 5.43
C HIS A 100 -6.08 3.26 6.44
N THR A 101 -6.38 2.97 7.70
CA THR A 101 -6.40 3.90 8.83
C THR A 101 -7.44 5.02 8.70
N GLU A 102 -7.56 5.81 9.76
CA GLU A 102 -8.51 6.91 9.82
C GLU A 102 -8.06 8.12 8.98
N SER A 103 -6.77 8.45 9.01
CA SER A 103 -6.23 9.69 8.44
C SER A 103 -4.89 9.53 7.74
N HIS A 104 -4.50 8.29 7.42
CA HIS A 104 -3.22 7.92 6.82
C HIS A 104 -2.00 8.30 7.69
N GLN A 105 -2.16 8.17 9.01
CA GLN A 105 -1.04 8.37 9.93
C GLN A 105 -0.07 7.19 9.88
N ASN A 106 1.22 7.50 9.98
CA ASN A 106 2.24 6.48 10.12
C ASN A 106 2.12 5.83 11.50
N LEU A 107 1.61 4.59 11.53
CA LEU A 107 1.33 3.85 12.76
C LEU A 107 2.59 3.61 13.62
N PHE A 108 3.79 3.53 13.01
CA PHE A 108 5.04 3.40 13.78
C PHE A 108 5.37 4.64 14.63
N LYS A 109 4.76 5.79 14.33
CA LYS A 109 4.97 7.04 15.07
C LYS A 109 3.95 7.26 16.19
N LEU A 110 2.89 6.45 16.27
CA LEU A 110 1.78 6.72 17.18
C LEU A 110 1.98 6.18 18.61
N GLY A 111 3.06 5.42 18.86
CA GLY A 111 3.24 4.74 20.14
C GLY A 111 2.17 3.67 20.38
N PRO A 112 2.32 2.86 21.44
CA PRO A 112 1.28 1.95 21.90
C PRO A 112 0.06 2.69 22.50
#